data_AF-A0A2H9T5Y5-F1
#
_entry.id   AF-A0A2H9T5Y5-F1
#
_cell.length_a   1.000
_cell.length_b   1.000
_cell.length_c   1.000
_cell.angle_alpha   90.00
_cell.angle_beta   90.00
_cell.angle_gamma   90.00
#
_symmetry.space_group_name_H-M   'P 1'
#
loop_
_entity.id
_entity.type
_entity.pdbx_description
1 polymer ?
#
loop_
_entity_poly.entity_id
_entity_poly.type
_entity_poly.pdbx_seq_one_letter_code
_entity_poly.pdbx_strand_id
1 'polypeptide(L)'
;MLMSHNDESYLCLLCLRNSTERIARLYWCYIQMRTQSGDLPVMLPAMLLVLCQKREKLHQTLLTRWPEYMENGKWHGEDTMTRNLSRLSTDSQEDLHRISETELKMLYLVNTMMRQ
;
A
#
# COMPACT_ATOMS: atom_id res chain seq x y z
N MET A 1 24.85 -4.35 7.02
CA MET A 1 25.27 -3.34 6.04
C MET A 1 24.02 -2.61 5.57
N LEU A 2 23.95 -1.29 5.78
CA LEU A 2 22.79 -0.49 5.36
C LEU A 2 22.62 -0.52 3.83
N MET A 3 21.37 -0.41 3.40
CA MET A 3 21.00 -0.32 1.99
C MET A 3 21.52 0.98 1.36
N SER A 4 21.76 0.99 0.04
CA SER A 4 22.06 2.24 -0.65
C SER A 4 20.84 3.15 -0.65
N HIS A 5 21.03 4.47 -0.66
CA HIS A 5 19.90 5.42 -0.65
C HIS A 5 18.95 5.23 -1.85
N ASN A 6 19.50 4.84 -3.00
CA ASN A 6 18.72 4.58 -4.21
C ASN A 6 17.84 3.33 -4.05
N ASP A 7 18.41 2.25 -3.51
CA ASP A 7 17.70 1.02 -3.23
C ASP A 7 16.64 1.18 -2.14
N GLU A 8 16.96 1.95 -1.10
CA GLU A 8 16.04 2.28 -0.01
C GLU A 8 14.85 3.08 -0.54
N SER A 9 15.10 4.13 -1.32
CA SER A 9 14.04 4.94 -1.94
C SER A 9 13.12 4.09 -2.83
N TYR A 10 13.70 3.19 -3.63
CA TYR A 10 12.94 2.27 -4.46
C TYR A 10 12.09 1.32 -3.62
N LEU A 11 12.67 0.67 -2.62
CA LEU A 11 11.96 -0.28 -1.75
C LEU A 11 10.83 0.41 -0.99
N CYS A 12 11.06 1.60 -0.42
CA CYS A 12 10.03 2.37 0.26
C CYS A 12 8.84 2.71 -0.66
N LEU A 13 9.11 3.19 -1.89
CA LEU A 13 8.05 3.49 -2.86
C LEU A 13 7.33 2.23 -3.34
N LEU A 14 8.05 1.12 -3.50
CA LEU A 14 7.48 -0.17 -3.86
C LEU A 14 6.52 -0.67 -2.77
N CYS A 15 6.93 -0.58 -1.50
CA CYS A 15 6.10 -0.89 -0.35
C CYS A 15 4.86 0.02 -0.30
N LEU A 16 5.04 1.34 -0.42
CA LEU A 16 3.95 2.30 -0.39
C LEU A 16 2.94 2.05 -1.52
N ARG A 17 3.39 1.73 -2.73
CA ARG A 17 2.50 1.34 -3.85
C ARG A 17 1.66 0.12 -3.48
N ASN A 18 2.29 -0.94 -2.98
CA ASN A 18 1.62 -2.20 -2.63
C ASN A 18 0.63 -2.01 -1.48
N SER A 19 1.05 -1.28 -0.45
CA SER A 19 0.20 -0.91 0.66
C SER A 19 -1.03 -0.12 0.20
N THR A 20 -0.83 0.88 -0.66
CA THR A 20 -1.94 1.69 -1.20
C THR A 20 -2.93 0.81 -1.98
N GLU A 21 -2.45 -0.16 -2.75
CA GLU A 21 -3.30 -1.12 -3.46
C GLU A 21 -4.10 -2.00 -2.49
N ARG A 22 -3.47 -2.55 -1.46
CA ARG A 22 -4.15 -3.37 -0.44
C ARG A 22 -5.21 -2.54 0.31
N ILE A 23 -4.89 -1.31 0.70
CA ILE A 23 -5.85 -0.39 1.32
C ILE A 23 -7.02 -0.13 0.38
N ALA A 24 -6.78 0.16 -0.90
CA ALA A 24 -7.85 0.38 -1.88
C ALA A 24 -8.78 -0.83 -2.02
N ARG A 25 -8.21 -2.05 -2.07
CA ARG A 25 -8.99 -3.29 -2.10
C ARG A 25 -9.85 -3.47 -0.83
N LEU A 26 -9.28 -3.22 0.35
CA LEU A 26 -10.03 -3.26 1.61
C LEU A 26 -11.16 -2.20 1.63
N TYR A 27 -10.89 -1.01 1.11
CA TYR A 27 -11.87 0.07 0.98
C TYR A 27 -13.02 -0.34 0.06
N TRP A 28 -12.71 -0.99 -1.06
CA TRP A 28 -13.70 -1.53 -1.97
C TRP A 28 -14.58 -2.59 -1.29
N CYS A 29 -13.99 -3.55 -0.58
CA CYS A 29 -14.75 -4.54 0.20
C CYS A 29 -15.69 -3.87 1.21
N TYR A 30 -15.19 -2.85 1.92
CA TYR A 30 -15.99 -2.07 2.86
C TYR A 30 -17.18 -1.38 2.17
N ILE A 31 -16.96 -0.73 1.03
CA ILE A 31 -18.02 -0.10 0.22
C ILE A 31 -19.08 -1.12 -0.21
N GLN A 32 -18.66 -2.29 -0.69
CA GLN A 32 -19.58 -3.35 -1.13
C GLN A 32 -20.50 -3.79 0.01
N MET A 33 -19.95 -4.01 1.21
CA MET A 33 -20.74 -4.38 2.37
C MET A 33 -21.68 -3.24 2.81
N ARG A 34 -21.22 -1.98 2.84
CA ARG A 34 -22.08 -0.82 3.17
C ARG A 34 -23.24 -0.64 2.19
N THR A 35 -23.00 -0.93 0.92
CA THR A 35 -24.02 -0.89 -0.13
C THR A 35 -25.12 -1.92 0.13
N GLN A 36 -24.76 -3.12 0.58
CA GLN A 36 -25.71 -4.17 0.94
C GLN A 36 -26.54 -3.79 2.18
N SER A 37 -25.95 -3.07 3.13
CA SER A 37 -26.66 -2.55 4.31
C SER A 37 -27.53 -1.31 4.04
N GLY A 38 -27.52 -0.77 2.81
CA GLY A 38 -28.32 0.40 2.42
C GLY A 38 -27.80 1.75 2.93
N ASP A 39 -26.61 1.79 3.53
CA ASP A 39 -26.01 3.00 4.10
C ASP A 39 -24.58 3.19 3.55
N LEU A 40 -24.49 3.68 2.31
CA LEU A 40 -23.22 4.02 1.67
C LEU A 40 -22.96 5.53 1.72
N PRO A 41 -22.04 6.01 2.60
CA PRO A 41 -21.60 7.39 2.55
C PRO A 41 -20.96 7.74 1.21
N VAL A 42 -21.42 8.84 0.59
CA VAL A 42 -20.94 9.36 -0.71
C VAL A 42 -19.42 9.62 -0.73
N MET A 43 -18.83 9.86 0.43
CA MET A 43 -17.39 10.08 0.57
C MET A 43 -16.56 8.81 0.29
N LEU A 44 -17.10 7.61 0.48
CA LEU A 44 -16.32 6.38 0.36
C LEU A 44 -15.85 6.09 -1.09
N PRO A 45 -16.72 6.16 -2.12
CA PRO A 45 -16.27 6.03 -3.51
C PRO A 45 -15.24 7.10 -3.91
N ALA A 46 -15.40 8.33 -3.43
CA ALA A 46 -14.44 9.41 -3.71
C ALA A 46 -13.06 9.12 -3.09
N MET A 47 -13.02 8.61 -1.86
CA MET A 47 -11.78 8.20 -1.20
C MET A 47 -11.11 7.02 -1.93
N LEU A 48 -11.89 6.05 -2.40
CA LEU A 48 -11.36 4.95 -3.22
C LEU A 48 -10.72 5.47 -4.51
N LEU A 49 -11.36 6.41 -5.20
CA LEU A 49 -10.80 7.04 -6.40
C LEU A 49 -9.44 7.70 -6.10
N VAL A 50 -9.34 8.42 -4.99
CA VAL A 50 -8.07 9.04 -4.56
C VAL A 50 -6.99 7.99 -4.30
N LEU A 51 -7.33 6.87 -3.66
CA LEU A 51 -6.38 5.78 -3.42
C LEU A 51 -5.89 5.16 -4.74
N CYS A 52 -6.79 4.92 -5.69
CA CYS A 52 -6.45 4.40 -7.02
C CYS A 52 -5.52 5.36 -7.78
N GLN A 53 -5.82 6.67 -7.77
CA GLN A 53 -4.98 7.70 -8.40
C GLN A 53 -3.59 7.77 -7.75
N LYS A 54 -3.51 7.69 -6.40
CA LYS A 54 -2.23 7.67 -5.69
C LYS A 54 -1.41 6.44 -6.05
N ARG A 55 -2.02 5.24 -6.06
CA ARG A 55 -1.36 3.99 -6.46
C ARG A 55 -0.81 4.08 -7.88
N GLU A 56 -1.57 4.65 -8.81
CA GLU A 56 -1.12 4.85 -10.19
C GLU A 56 0.07 5.82 -10.27
N LYS A 57 0.01 6.96 -9.58
CA LYS A 57 1.12 7.91 -9.55
C LYS A 57 2.40 7.29 -8.97
N LEU A 58 2.29 6.48 -7.92
CA LEU A 58 3.42 5.74 -7.35
C LEU A 58 3.99 4.74 -8.35
N HIS A 59 3.13 4.00 -9.05
CA HIS A 59 3.54 3.06 -10.08
C HIS A 59 4.29 3.75 -11.22
N GLN A 60 3.76 4.86 -11.74
CA GLN A 60 4.43 5.66 -12.78
C GLN A 60 5.77 6.22 -12.31
N THR A 61 5.85 6.66 -11.04
CA THR A 61 7.11 7.13 -10.45
C THR A 61 8.16 6.02 -10.42
N LEU A 62 7.77 4.80 -10.04
CA LEU A 62 8.65 3.63 -10.04
C LEU A 62 9.14 3.29 -11.45
N LEU A 63 8.24 3.27 -12.44
CA LEU A 63 8.59 3.00 -13.84
C LEU A 63 9.55 4.05 -14.42
N THR A 64 9.35 5.32 -14.06
CA THR A 64 10.15 6.43 -14.59
C THR A 64 11.53 6.50 -13.94
N ARG A 65 11.61 6.30 -12.62
CA ARG A 65 12.87 6.48 -11.86
C ARG A 65 13.72 5.22 -11.77
N TRP A 66 13.11 4.04 -11.78
CA TRP A 66 13.81 2.75 -11.69
C TRP A 66 13.27 1.74 -12.72
N PRO A 67 13.35 2.04 -14.03
CA PRO A 67 12.81 1.18 -15.09
C PRO A 67 13.41 -0.23 -15.03
N GLU A 68 14.74 -0.35 -14.88
CA GLU A 68 15.42 -1.65 -14.80
C GLU A 68 15.00 -2.47 -13.57
N TYR A 69 14.76 -1.83 -12.42
CA TYR A 69 14.33 -2.55 -11.21
C TYR A 69 12.89 -3.05 -11.35
N MET A 70 12.05 -2.27 -12.02
CA MET A 70 10.67 -2.64 -12.32
C MET A 70 10.60 -3.76 -13.36
N GLU A 71 11.41 -3.70 -14.42
CA GLU A 71 11.49 -4.73 -15.46
C GLU A 71 11.98 -6.08 -14.89
N ASN A 72 13.03 -6.05 -14.09
CA ASN A 72 13.58 -7.25 -13.46
C ASN A 72 12.78 -7.75 -12.25
N GLY A 73 11.70 -7.07 -11.88
CA GLY A 73 10.88 -7.44 -10.71
C GLY A 73 11.65 -7.40 -9.38
N LYS A 74 12.65 -6.52 -9.26
CA LYS A 74 13.54 -6.43 -8.10
C LYS A 74 12.73 -6.25 -6.82
N TRP A 75 12.73 -7.27 -5.96
CA TRP A 75 12.00 -7.30 -4.67
C TRP A 75 10.47 -7.22 -4.77
N HIS A 76 9.87 -7.57 -5.91
CA HIS A 76 8.40 -7.57 -6.04
C HIS A 76 7.75 -8.74 -5.30
N GLY A 77 8.50 -9.83 -5.04
CA GLY A 77 8.04 -10.95 -4.23
C GLY A 77 7.99 -10.59 -2.74
N GLU A 78 6.90 -10.94 -2.07
CA GLU A 78 6.63 -10.57 -0.67
C GLU A 78 7.74 -11.02 0.30
N ASP A 79 8.22 -12.26 0.17
CA ASP A 79 9.32 -12.76 0.99
C ASP A 79 10.62 -12.00 0.76
N THR A 80 10.88 -11.61 -0.49
CA THR A 80 12.09 -10.87 -0.85
C THR A 80 12.02 -9.42 -0.38
N MET A 81 10.85 -8.81 -0.46
CA MET A 81 10.59 -7.47 0.06
C MET A 81 10.81 -7.43 1.56
N THR A 82 10.14 -8.32 2.29
CA THR A 82 10.20 -8.40 3.76
C THR A 82 11.62 -8.60 4.28
N ARG A 83 12.39 -9.49 3.63
CA ARG A 83 13.80 -9.72 3.98
C ARG A 83 14.68 -8.47 3.84
N ASN A 84 14.30 -7.52 2.99
CA ASN A 84 15.07 -6.30 2.76
C ASN A 84 14.61 -5.11 3.61
N LEU A 85 13.43 -5.18 4.25
CA LEU A 85 12.92 -4.09 5.10
C LEU A 85 13.81 -3.79 6.31
N SER A 86 14.40 -4.82 6.92
CA SER A 86 15.32 -4.66 8.07
C SER A 86 16.63 -3.94 7.73
N ARG A 87 16.90 -3.73 6.43
CA ARG A 87 18.11 -3.07 5.93
C ARG A 87 17.92 -1.58 5.64
N LEU A 88 16.69 -1.10 5.73
CA LEU A 88 16.33 0.31 5.59
C LEU A 88 16.85 1.11 6.79
N SER A 89 16.95 2.43 6.65
CA SER A 89 17.15 3.32 7.80
C SER A 89 15.98 3.23 8.78
N THR A 90 16.22 3.57 10.04
CA THR A 90 15.18 3.59 11.08
C THR A 90 14.01 4.49 10.69
N ASP A 91 14.28 5.68 10.17
CA ASP A 91 13.26 6.64 9.73
C ASP A 91 12.34 6.03 8.66
N SER A 92 12.92 5.40 7.63
CA SER A 92 12.13 4.71 6.59
C SER A 92 11.31 3.54 7.14
N GLN A 93 11.84 2.81 8.12
CA GLN A 93 11.10 1.73 8.77
C GLN A 93 9.90 2.27 9.56
N GLU A 94 10.07 3.37 10.30
CA GLU A 94 9.00 4.02 11.06
C GLU A 94 7.90 4.55 10.13
N ASP A 95 8.27 5.17 9.01
CA ASP A 95 7.29 5.66 8.04
C ASP A 95 6.51 4.52 7.37
N LEU A 96 7.18 3.41 7.03
CA LEU A 96 6.50 2.22 6.51
C LEU A 96 5.59 1.57 7.57
N HIS A 97 5.95 1.64 8.85
CA HIS A 97 5.11 1.15 9.94
C HIS A 97 3.77 1.92 10.04
N ARG A 98 3.79 3.24 9.88
CA ARG A 98 2.55 4.05 9.89
C ARG A 98 1.57 3.66 8.77
N ILE A 99 2.11 3.27 7.62
CA ILE A 99 1.29 2.81 6.49
C ILE A 99 0.70 1.43 6.79
N SER A 100 1.47 0.52 7.38
CA SER A 100 0.98 -0.81 7.77
C SER A 100 -0.09 -0.73 8.86
N GLU A 101 0.01 0.21 9.82
CA GLU A 101 -1.06 0.48 10.78
C GLU A 101 -2.38 0.88 10.09
N THR A 102 -2.30 1.65 9.01
CA THR A 102 -3.49 2.05 8.24
C THR A 102 -4.14 0.86 7.55
N GLU A 103 -3.34 -0.06 6.99
CA GLU A 103 -3.84 -1.33 6.46
C GLU A 103 -4.57 -2.16 7.53
N LEU A 104 -3.97 -2.30 8.71
CA LEU A 104 -4.54 -3.05 9.83
C LEU A 104 -5.86 -2.44 10.32
N LYS A 105 -5.95 -1.10 10.41
CA LYS A 105 -7.19 -0.40 10.76
C LYS A 105 -8.31 -0.68 9.75
N MET A 106 -8.00 -0.64 8.46
CA MET A 106 -8.98 -0.97 7.42
C MET A 106 -9.42 -2.43 7.46
N LEU A 107 -8.48 -3.35 7.68
CA LEU A 107 -8.78 -4.77 7.83
C LEU A 107 -9.70 -5.01 9.04
N TYR A 108 -9.43 -4.33 10.16
CA TYR A 108 -10.28 -4.41 11.35
C TYR A 108 -11.71 -3.92 11.08
N LEU A 109 -11.87 -2.81 10.36
CA LEU A 109 -13.19 -2.28 9.98
C LEU A 109 -13.98 -3.27 9.10
N VAL A 110 -13.31 -3.82 8.08
CA VAL A 110 -13.89 -4.86 7.21
C VAL A 110 -14.34 -6.07 8.03
N ASN A 111 -13.47 -6.59 8.91
CA ASN A 111 -13.79 -7.72 9.78
C ASN A 111 -14.94 -7.44 10.75
N THR A 112 -15.03 -6.21 11.26
CA THR A 112 -16.09 -5.83 12.19
C THR A 112 -17.46 -5.86 11.50
N MET A 113 -17.54 -5.38 10.26
CA MET A 113 -18.81 -5.44 9.51
C MET A 113 -19.18 -6.85 9.06
N MET A 114 -18.21 -7.71 8.74
CA MET A 114 -18.51 -9.11 8.40
C MET A 114 -19.14 -9.92 9.55
N ARG A 115 -19.02 -9.43 10.79
CA ARG A 115 -19.58 -10.06 11.99
C ARG A 115 -20.96 -9.50 12.38
N GLN A 116 -21.46 -8.49 11.68
CA GLN A 116 -22.79 -7.89 11.88
C GLN A 116 -23.81 -8.57 10.96
#